data_AF-A0A397T1V7-F1
#
_entry.id   AF-A0A397T1V7-F1
#
_cell.length_a   1.000
_cell.length_b   1.000
_cell.length_c   1.000
_cell.angle_alpha   90.00
_cell.angle_beta   90.00
_cell.angle_gamma   90.00
#
_symmetry.space_group_name_H-M   'P 1'
#
loop_
_entity.id
_entity.type
_entity.pdbx_description
1 polymer ?
#
loop_
_entity_poly.entity_id
_entity_poly.type
_entity_poly.pdbx_seq_one_letter_code
_entity_poly.pdbx_strand_id
1 'polypeptide(L)'
;MQINKVASKSPNLTKKTVDPSLFLKYGRRIQNLGLTRYLSPYSRSYHVGSIVLSVVTGAYIVLYADFGQDNHCFVPIRNWYHRKTTEFWSLSDKEKQELSEQGKL
;
A
#
# COMPACT_ATOMS: atom_id res chain seq x y z
N MET A 1 44.82 53.07 28.09
CA MET A 1 43.60 52.25 28.02
C MET A 1 44.01 50.89 27.46
N GLN A 2 44.29 49.92 28.34
CA GLN A 2 44.78 48.58 27.97
C GLN A 2 43.58 47.70 27.59
N ILE A 3 43.53 47.23 26.35
CA ILE A 3 42.46 46.34 25.88
C ILE A 3 42.88 44.91 26.20
N ASN A 4 42.31 44.35 27.26
CA ASN A 4 42.52 42.95 27.63
C ASN A 4 41.99 42.05 26.50
N LYS A 5 42.89 41.39 25.76
CA LYS A 5 42.54 40.26 24.90
C LYS A 5 42.10 39.11 25.79
N VAL A 6 40.79 38.90 25.89
CA VAL A 6 40.23 37.65 26.40
C VAL A 6 40.61 36.56 25.40
N ALA A 7 41.63 35.77 25.73
CA ALA A 7 41.96 34.57 25.00
C ALA A 7 40.76 33.63 25.08
N SER A 8 40.01 33.48 23.97
CA SER A 8 38.98 32.47 23.84
C SER A 8 39.66 31.11 23.93
N LYS A 9 39.62 30.52 25.12
CA LYS A 9 40.10 29.16 25.38
C LYS A 9 39.25 28.21 24.54
N SER A 10 39.74 27.88 23.34
CA SER A 10 39.13 26.87 22.49
C SER A 10 39.05 25.57 23.29
N PRO A 11 37.86 24.98 23.49
CA PRO A 11 37.78 23.72 24.21
C PRO A 11 38.56 22.70 23.38
N ASN A 12 39.57 22.12 24.01
CA ASN A 12 40.39 21.05 23.47
C ASN A 12 39.46 19.83 23.31
N LEU A 13 38.78 19.75 22.16
CA LEU A 13 38.03 18.58 21.75
C LEU A 13 39.06 17.49 21.52
N THR A 14 39.31 16.71 22.57
CA THR A 14 39.97 15.42 22.47
C THR A 14 39.31 14.70 21.29
N LYS A 15 40.11 14.46 20.23
CA LYS A 15 39.73 13.58 19.12
C LYS A 15 39.55 12.18 19.69
N LYS A 16 38.43 11.95 20.36
CA LYS A 16 37.95 10.61 20.67
C LYS A 16 37.68 10.03 19.30
N THR A 17 38.48 9.07 18.89
CA THR A 17 38.30 8.30 17.65
C THR A 17 36.87 7.77 17.64
N VAL A 18 35.97 8.50 16.98
CA VAL A 18 34.59 8.09 16.79
C VAL A 18 34.67 6.86 15.90
N ASP A 19 34.20 5.73 16.43
CA ASP A 19 34.13 4.49 15.67
C ASP A 19 33.37 4.77 14.35
N PRO A 20 33.99 4.54 13.17
CA PRO A 20 33.37 4.82 11.88
C PRO A 20 32.03 4.07 11.71
N SER A 21 31.86 2.93 12.38
CA SER A 21 30.61 2.17 12.37
C SER A 21 29.43 2.96 12.96
N LEU A 22 29.66 3.76 14.00
CA LEU A 22 28.63 4.56 14.66
C LEU A 22 28.20 5.74 13.78
N PHE A 23 29.14 6.36 13.05
CA PHE A 23 28.83 7.43 12.10
C PHE A 23 27.99 6.90 10.94
N LEU A 24 28.34 5.74 10.39
CA LEU A 24 27.55 5.09 9.33
C LEU A 24 26.15 4.69 9.82
N LYS A 25 26.05 4.18 11.06
CA LYS A 25 24.76 3.83 11.68
C LYS A 25 23.90 5.08 11.92
N TYR A 26 24.50 6.19 12.33
CA TYR A 26 23.82 7.47 12.50
C TYR A 26 23.35 8.05 11.15
N GLY A 27 24.21 8.05 10.14
CA GLY A 27 23.87 8.46 8.77
C GLY A 27 22.68 7.67 8.22
N ARG A 28 22.67 6.35 8.40
CA ARG A 28 21.54 5.50 8.01
C ARG A 28 20.24 5.86 8.73
N ARG A 29 20.30 6.21 10.02
CA ARG A 29 19.12 6.66 10.79
C ARG A 29 18.60 7.99 10.27
N ILE A 30 19.47 8.96 10.03
CA ILE A 30 19.10 10.29 9.51
C ILE A 30 18.52 10.19 8.09
N GLN A 31 19.15 9.41 7.21
CA GLN A 31 18.67 9.18 5.84
C GLN A 31 17.31 8.48 5.82
N ASN A 32 17.10 7.47 6.68
CA ASN A 32 15.80 6.81 6.83
C ASN A 32 14.71 7.74 7.39
N LEU A 33 15.07 8.72 8.22
CA LEU A 33 14.13 9.75 8.71
C LEU A 33 13.71 10.73 7.61
N GLY A 34 14.59 11.02 6.65
CA GLY A 34 14.30 11.91 5.50
C GLY A 34 13.32 11.30 4.51
N LEU A 35 13.48 10.01 4.18
CA LEU A 35 12.61 9.30 3.25
C LEU A 35 11.20 9.03 3.82
N THR A 36 11.09 8.76 5.12
CA THR A 36 9.80 8.48 5.75
C THR A 36 8.98 9.73 6.05
N ARG A 37 9.60 10.91 6.18
CA ARG A 37 8.90 12.19 6.41
C ARG A 37 8.34 12.84 5.14
N TYR A 38 8.84 12.50 3.96
CA TYR A 38 8.47 13.21 2.71
C TYR A 38 7.29 12.59 1.96
N LEU A 39 6.80 11.43 2.38
CA LEU A 39 5.57 10.87 1.83
C LEU A 39 4.36 11.48 2.53
N SER A 40 3.68 12.39 1.83
CA SER A 40 2.38 12.92 2.22
C SER A 40 1.46 11.79 2.71
N PRO A 41 0.65 11.96 3.77
CA PRO A 41 -0.25 10.92 4.25
C PRO A 41 -1.17 10.38 3.14
N TYR A 42 -1.48 11.22 2.14
CA TYR A 42 -2.27 10.85 0.98
C TYR A 42 -1.54 9.95 -0.02
N SER A 43 -0.21 9.95 -0.05
CA SER A 43 0.58 9.14 -1.00
C SER A 43 0.31 7.64 -0.84
N ARG A 44 0.11 7.17 0.40
CA ARG A 44 -0.27 5.79 0.69
C ARG A 44 -1.66 5.47 0.15
N SER A 45 -2.61 6.36 0.36
CA SER A 45 -3.98 6.23 -0.15
C SER A 45 -4.00 6.23 -1.68
N TYR A 46 -3.22 7.10 -2.33
CA TYR A 46 -3.05 7.12 -3.79
C TYR A 46 -2.43 5.82 -4.30
N HIS A 47 -1.44 5.28 -3.61
CA HIS A 47 -0.79 4.04 -4.03
C HIS A 47 -1.73 2.84 -3.91
N VAL A 48 -2.47 2.72 -2.80
CA VAL A 48 -3.51 1.68 -2.65
C VAL A 48 -4.60 1.88 -3.70
N GLY A 49 -5.05 3.12 -3.90
CA GLY A 49 -6.05 3.46 -4.90
C GLY A 49 -5.61 3.11 -6.32
N SER A 50 -4.34 3.34 -6.69
CA SER A 50 -3.82 3.00 -8.01
C SER A 50 -3.71 1.50 -8.24
N ILE A 51 -3.36 0.72 -7.20
CA ILE A 51 -3.38 -0.75 -7.28
C ILE A 51 -4.81 -1.25 -7.50
N VAL A 52 -5.75 -0.79 -6.68
CA VAL A 52 -7.17 -1.18 -6.78
C VAL A 52 -7.73 -0.82 -8.17
N LEU A 53 -7.49 0.41 -8.62
CA LEU A 53 -7.93 0.87 -9.93
C LEU A 53 -7.36 0.00 -11.06
N SER A 54 -6.07 -0.33 -11.00
CA SER A 54 -5.41 -1.18 -12.00
C SER A 54 -6.04 -2.57 -12.08
N VAL A 55 -6.34 -3.18 -10.94
CA VAL A 55 -7.01 -4.49 -10.88
C VAL A 55 -8.41 -4.42 -11.47
N VAL A 56 -9.21 -3.41 -11.08
CA VAL A 56 -10.57 -3.22 -11.57
C VAL A 56 -10.59 -2.97 -13.08
N THR A 57 -9.74 -2.08 -13.59
CA THR A 57 -9.62 -1.80 -15.02
C THR A 57 -9.17 -3.04 -15.79
N GLY A 58 -8.21 -3.82 -15.28
CA GLY A 58 -7.80 -5.07 -15.89
C GLY A 58 -8.93 -6.08 -16.01
N ALA A 59 -9.70 -6.27 -14.94
CA ALA A 59 -10.88 -7.15 -14.95
C ALA A 59 -11.95 -6.66 -15.96
N TYR A 60 -12.21 -5.35 -16.01
CA TYR A 60 -13.14 -4.76 -16.97
C TYR A 60 -12.70 -4.99 -18.42
N ILE A 61 -11.43 -4.75 -18.75
CA ILE A 61 -10.89 -4.97 -20.11
C ILE A 61 -11.04 -6.43 -20.50
N VAL A 62 -10.73 -7.35 -19.59
CA VAL A 62 -10.87 -8.79 -19.84
C VAL A 62 -12.32 -9.16 -20.16
N LEU A 63 -13.28 -8.69 -19.35
CA LEU A 63 -14.70 -8.93 -19.58
C LEU A 63 -15.23 -8.25 -20.85
N TYR A 64 -14.70 -7.06 -21.18
CA TYR A 64 -15.03 -6.34 -22.41
C TYR A 64 -14.44 -7.03 -23.66
N ALA A 65 -13.24 -7.59 -23.56
CA ALA A 65 -12.63 -8.37 -24.65
C ALA A 65 -13.33 -9.72 -24.85
N ASP A 66 -13.97 -10.24 -23.79
CA ASP A 66 -14.82 -11.43 -23.76
C ASP A 66 -16.29 -11.11 -24.15
N PHE A 67 -16.53 -10.09 -24.97
CA PHE A 67 -17.88 -9.79 -25.46
C PHE A 67 -18.26 -10.76 -26.60
N GLY A 68 -18.53 -12.02 -26.27
CA GLY A 68 -18.89 -13.06 -27.23
C GLY A 68 -19.23 -14.41 -26.58
N GLN A 69 -19.85 -15.33 -27.33
CA GLN A 69 -20.17 -16.68 -26.83
C GLN A 69 -19.04 -17.70 -27.06
N ASP A 70 -17.96 -17.30 -27.74
CA ASP A 70 -16.88 -18.20 -28.09
C ASP A 70 -16.00 -18.56 -26.88
N ASN A 71 -15.34 -19.72 -26.95
CA ASN A 71 -14.38 -20.14 -25.94
C ASN A 71 -13.02 -19.47 -26.20
N HIS A 72 -12.54 -18.65 -25.27
CA HIS A 72 -11.20 -18.06 -25.30
C HIS A 72 -10.53 -18.11 -23.91
N CYS A 73 -9.31 -17.60 -23.80
CA CYS A 73 -8.47 -17.68 -22.60
C CYS A 73 -9.02 -16.93 -21.37
N PHE A 74 -10.06 -16.10 -21.54
CA PHE A 74 -10.64 -15.28 -20.47
C PHE A 74 -11.94 -15.85 -19.87
N VAL A 75 -12.46 -16.95 -20.43
CA VAL A 75 -13.67 -17.63 -19.93
C VAL A 75 -13.65 -17.91 -18.43
N PRO A 76 -12.53 -18.33 -17.80
CA PRO A 76 -12.49 -18.53 -16.34
C PRO A 76 -12.80 -17.26 -15.54
N ILE A 77 -12.36 -16.09 -16.02
CA ILE A 77 -12.57 -14.80 -15.37
C ILE A 77 -14.03 -14.37 -15.51
N ARG A 78 -14.63 -14.56 -16.69
CA ARG A 78 -16.07 -14.35 -16.92
C ARG A 78 -16.93 -15.24 -16.04
N ASN A 79 -16.64 -16.54 -15.97
CA ASN A 79 -17.38 -17.46 -15.11
C ASN A 79 -17.27 -17.08 -13.63
N TRP A 80 -16.08 -16.66 -13.20
CA TRP A 80 -15.88 -16.16 -11.84
C TRP A 80 -16.70 -14.89 -11.57
N TYR A 81 -16.68 -13.93 -12.49
CA TYR A 81 -17.46 -12.70 -12.39
C TYR A 81 -18.97 -12.99 -12.30
N HIS A 82 -19.50 -13.79 -13.24
CA HIS A 82 -20.90 -14.19 -13.22
C HIS A 82 -21.27 -14.88 -11.91
N ARG A 83 -20.48 -15.86 -11.47
CA ARG A 83 -20.72 -16.53 -10.17
C ARG A 83 -20.78 -15.53 -9.03
N LYS A 84 -19.85 -14.58 -8.96
CA LYS A 84 -19.84 -13.55 -7.91
C LYS A 84 -21.03 -12.60 -7.98
N THR A 85 -21.42 -12.18 -9.18
CA THR A 85 -22.63 -11.37 -9.34
C THR A 85 -23.89 -12.15 -8.95
N THR A 86 -24.00 -13.42 -9.34
CA THR A 86 -25.13 -14.27 -8.96
C THR A 86 -25.15 -14.49 -7.45
N GLU A 87 -24.03 -14.83 -6.81
CA GLU A 87 -23.95 -14.97 -5.35
C GLU A 87 -24.33 -13.68 -4.61
N PHE A 88 -24.04 -12.50 -5.18
CA PHE A 88 -24.36 -11.22 -4.55
C PHE A 88 -25.84 -10.83 -4.70
N TRP A 89 -26.43 -11.10 -5.87
CA TRP A 89 -27.80 -10.70 -6.20
C TRP A 89 -28.84 -11.81 -6.01
N SER A 90 -28.42 -13.03 -5.66
CA SER A 90 -29.32 -14.14 -5.38
C SER A 90 -29.14 -14.68 -3.97
N LEU A 91 -30.21 -15.27 -3.45
CA LEU A 91 -30.16 -15.97 -2.17
C LEU A 91 -29.21 -17.16 -2.25
N SER A 92 -28.33 -17.28 -1.26
CA SER A 92 -27.53 -18.47 -1.05
C SER A 92 -28.42 -19.67 -0.74
N ASP A 93 -27.91 -20.87 -0.96
CA ASP A 93 -28.68 -22.09 -0.71
C ASP A 93 -29.07 -22.25 0.76
N LYS A 94 -28.27 -21.67 1.68
CA LYS A 94 -28.61 -21.59 3.10
C LYS A 94 -29.80 -20.66 3.36
N GLU A 95 -29.79 -19.47 2.76
CA GLU A 95 -30.91 -18.53 2.91
C GLU A 95 -32.19 -19.07 2.25
N LYS A 96 -32.07 -19.81 1.14
CA LYS A 96 -33.20 -20.54 0.55
C LYS A 96 -33.71 -21.63 1.48
N GLN A 97 -32.83 -22.37 2.14
CA GLN A 97 -33.20 -23.40 3.11
C GLN A 97 -33.90 -22.78 4.33
N GLU A 98 -33.37 -21.69 4.89
CA GLU A 98 -34.00 -20.97 6.00
C GLU A 98 -35.37 -20.41 5.63
N LEU A 99 -35.53 -19.87 4.40
CA LEU A 99 -36.83 -19.41 3.90
C LEU A 99 -37.84 -20.55 3.72
N SER A 100 -37.37 -21.73 3.29
CA SER A 100 -38.20 -22.94 3.18
C SER A 100 -38.63 -23.46 4.56
N GLU A 101 -37.73 -23.47 5.55
CA GLU A 101 -38.04 -23.86 6.94
C GLU A 101 -39.05 -22.90 7.60
N GLN A 102 -39.04 -21.63 7.20
CA GLN A 102 -40.02 -20.63 7.62
C GLN A 102 -41.36 -20.70 6.86
N GLY A 103 -41.50 -21.57 5.86
CA GLY A 103 -42.71 -21.70 5.03
C GLY A 103 -42.99 -20.48 4.14
N LYS A 104 -41.96 -19.70 3.79
CA LYS A 104 -42.06 -18.49 2.95
C LYS A 104 -41.64 -18.73 1.49
N LEU A 105 -41.28 -19.96 1.16
CA LEU A 105 -40.95 -20.45 -0.18
C LEU A 105 -41.91 -21.58 -0.57
#